data_AF-A0A1G5TEI0-F1
#
_entry.id   AF-A0A1G5TEI0-F1
#
_cell.length_a   1.000
_cell.length_b   1.000
_cell.length_c   1.000
_cell.angle_alpha   90.00
_cell.angle_beta   90.00
_cell.angle_gamma   90.00
#
_symmetry.space_group_name_H-M   'P 1'
#
loop_
_entity.id
_entity.type
_entity.pdbx_description
1 polymer ?
#
loop_
_entity_poly.entity_id
_entity_poly.type
_entity_poly.pdbx_seq_one_letter_code
_entity_poly.pdbx_strand_id
1 'polypeptide(L)'
;MNNYGQKICLAMIVKNEAHVIRRCLDSVRPIIDHWIVVDTGSTDGTQDLVRAVMADLPGQLVERPWVDFAFNRTEALRLARPYAHYSLIIDADDELIIPEQFAMPHLRHAAYAFTIIDTENNYTRRQLIDNSRTWEYVGVIHEFLHCTGQADQSVMPLSIRRGHDGARRRDNETASRDIALLEKALLSEKHPFLRARYTFYLADYYHSNEREREALDLYLKRADLGHGDEEIYKSLISAASIRETLGAPPDRVLELYDRAIRILPERAEARHRASRYCRHKKDFRTGFHYAEAGLSLQLPAEGIDLEPWVYVFGLRQEFSIHAYYTNQHRACLFTCLEILAQSGVPDEVRTQTGDLAKAALGKMIEPVWGCQQAAYSAEFVLDWLRRDCARHAALSAQFQVAPTR
;
A
#
# COMPACT_ATOMS: atom_id res chain seq x y z
N MET A 1 9.64 -32.19 -2.45
CA MET A 1 9.22 -32.30 -3.85
C MET A 1 7.72 -32.37 -3.80
N ASN A 2 7.00 -31.60 -4.61
CA ASN A 2 5.54 -31.67 -4.58
C ASN A 2 5.02 -33.03 -5.10
N ASN A 3 3.72 -33.27 -4.99
CA ASN A 3 3.06 -34.50 -5.46
C ASN A 3 3.18 -34.73 -6.99
N TYR A 4 3.77 -33.80 -7.73
CA TYR A 4 3.96 -33.84 -9.18
C TYR A 4 5.43 -33.99 -9.60
N GLY A 5 6.35 -34.24 -8.67
CA GLY A 5 7.77 -34.43 -9.00
C GLY A 5 8.59 -33.14 -9.07
N GLN A 6 7.99 -31.98 -8.75
CA GLN A 6 8.63 -30.68 -8.90
C GLN A 6 9.34 -30.26 -7.61
N LYS A 7 10.49 -29.60 -7.79
CA LYS A 7 11.37 -29.17 -6.70
C LYS A 7 11.42 -27.66 -6.64
N ILE A 8 11.54 -27.11 -5.43
CA ILE A 8 11.66 -25.68 -5.18
C ILE A 8 12.98 -25.38 -4.46
N CYS A 9 13.77 -24.43 -4.96
CA CYS A 9 14.97 -23.95 -4.29
C CYS A 9 14.71 -22.56 -3.69
N LEU A 10 15.04 -22.35 -2.43
CA LEU A 10 15.15 -20.99 -1.90
C LEU A 10 16.32 -20.26 -2.58
N ALA A 11 16.09 -19.03 -3.04
CA ALA A 11 17.12 -18.12 -3.52
C ALA A 11 17.00 -16.80 -2.74
N MET A 12 17.98 -16.52 -1.89
CA MET A 12 17.95 -15.39 -0.96
C MET A 12 19.30 -14.69 -0.93
N ILE A 13 19.31 -13.37 -0.73
CA ILE A 13 20.50 -12.62 -0.33
C ILE A 13 20.36 -12.19 1.13
N VAL A 14 21.46 -12.15 1.89
CA VAL A 14 21.42 -11.78 3.32
C VAL A 14 22.60 -10.88 3.68
N LYS A 15 22.40 -10.02 4.68
CA LYS A 15 23.45 -9.24 5.34
C LYS A 15 23.04 -8.81 6.74
N ASN A 16 23.72 -9.32 7.76
CA ASN A 16 23.52 -8.95 9.17
C ASN A 16 22.09 -9.17 9.69
N GLU A 17 21.49 -10.31 9.38
CA GLU A 17 20.10 -10.64 9.73
C GLU A 17 19.98 -11.70 10.83
N ALA A 18 21.02 -11.93 11.64
CA ALA A 18 21.04 -12.99 12.64
C ALA A 18 19.89 -12.89 13.66
N HIS A 19 19.38 -11.68 13.90
CA HIS A 19 18.28 -11.41 14.83
C HIS A 19 16.88 -11.75 14.28
N VAL A 20 16.69 -11.91 12.96
CA VAL A 20 15.37 -12.15 12.34
C VAL A 20 15.31 -13.37 11.42
N ILE A 21 16.43 -13.74 10.78
CA ILE A 21 16.44 -14.69 9.67
C ILE A 21 15.88 -16.07 10.01
N ARG A 22 15.98 -16.50 11.28
CA ARG A 22 15.41 -17.78 11.74
C ARG A 22 13.91 -17.86 11.46
N ARG A 23 13.15 -16.79 11.71
CA ARG A 23 11.70 -16.73 11.44
C ARG A 23 11.41 -16.99 9.96
N CYS A 24 12.15 -16.32 9.08
CA CYS A 24 12.02 -16.49 7.64
C CYS A 24 12.33 -17.93 7.22
N LEU A 25 13.49 -18.45 7.62
CA LEU A 25 13.92 -19.80 7.26
C LEU A 25 12.94 -20.87 7.77
N ASP A 26 12.52 -20.78 9.03
CA ASP A 26 11.53 -21.70 9.61
C ASP A 26 10.22 -21.70 8.83
N SER A 27 9.79 -20.55 8.33
CA SER A 27 8.54 -20.41 7.56
C SER A 27 8.59 -21.01 6.15
N VAL A 28 9.75 -21.04 5.49
CA VAL A 28 9.88 -21.55 4.10
C VAL A 28 10.24 -23.03 4.02
N ARG A 29 10.86 -23.58 5.07
CA ARG A 29 11.27 -24.99 5.16
C ARG A 29 10.21 -26.00 4.69
N PRO A 30 8.91 -25.84 4.99
CA PRO A 30 7.89 -26.81 4.57
C PRO A 30 7.70 -26.95 3.05
N ILE A 31 8.11 -25.96 2.25
CA ILE A 31 7.82 -25.94 0.80
C ILE A 31 9.06 -26.02 -0.09
N ILE A 32 10.26 -25.98 0.48
CA ILE A 32 11.51 -26.01 -0.28
C ILE A 32 12.16 -27.40 -0.24
N ASP A 33 12.91 -27.70 -1.30
CA ASP A 33 13.68 -28.93 -1.49
C ASP A 33 15.19 -28.69 -1.42
N HIS A 34 15.60 -27.47 -1.72
CA HIS A 34 16.97 -27.02 -1.72
C HIS A 34 17.02 -25.56 -1.24
N TRP A 35 18.17 -25.09 -0.79
CA TRP A 35 18.37 -23.68 -0.49
C TRP A 35 19.72 -23.16 -0.96
N ILE A 36 19.70 -21.94 -1.48
CA ILE A 36 20.87 -21.11 -1.77
C ILE A 36 20.67 -19.77 -1.08
N VAL A 37 21.56 -19.48 -0.12
CA VAL A 37 21.63 -18.18 0.54
C VAL A 37 22.95 -17.53 0.17
N VAL A 38 22.90 -16.35 -0.45
CA VAL A 38 24.07 -15.55 -0.79
C VAL A 38 24.29 -14.54 0.33
N ASP A 39 25.33 -14.77 1.14
CA ASP A 39 25.74 -13.81 2.16
C ASP A 39 26.61 -12.72 1.52
N THR A 40 26.25 -11.47 1.76
CA THR A 40 26.88 -10.30 1.14
C THR A 40 27.83 -9.55 2.07
N GLY A 41 28.40 -10.27 3.04
CA GLY A 41 29.37 -9.77 4.00
C GLY A 41 28.76 -9.50 5.37
N SER A 42 28.05 -10.49 5.94
CA SER A 42 27.59 -10.43 7.32
C SER A 42 28.74 -10.56 8.31
N THR A 43 28.63 -9.88 9.43
CA THR A 43 29.61 -9.83 10.53
C THR A 43 29.00 -10.13 11.89
N ASP A 44 27.72 -10.49 11.95
CA ASP A 44 26.93 -10.70 13.16
C ASP A 44 26.64 -12.18 13.47
N GLY A 45 27.24 -13.10 12.70
CA GLY A 45 26.99 -14.54 12.82
C GLY A 45 25.81 -15.05 11.99
N THR A 46 25.23 -14.24 11.10
CA THR A 46 24.16 -14.67 10.18
C THR A 46 24.53 -15.95 9.44
N GLN A 47 25.77 -16.07 8.97
CA GLN A 47 26.20 -17.24 8.19
C GLN A 47 26.08 -18.55 8.98
N ASP A 48 26.53 -18.55 10.23
CA ASP A 48 26.51 -19.75 11.09
C ASP A 48 25.08 -20.11 11.48
N LEU A 49 24.25 -19.10 11.74
CA LEU A 49 22.84 -19.31 12.02
C LEU A 49 22.11 -19.94 10.83
N VAL A 50 22.32 -19.43 9.61
CA VAL A 50 21.73 -20.01 8.39
C VAL A 50 22.13 -21.48 8.23
N ARG A 51 23.43 -21.77 8.34
CA ARG A 51 23.96 -23.15 8.23
C ARG A 51 23.33 -24.06 9.29
N ALA A 52 23.20 -23.59 10.53
CA ALA A 52 22.63 -24.37 11.62
C ALA A 52 21.12 -24.61 11.44
N VAL A 53 20.36 -23.59 11.03
CA VAL A 53 18.90 -23.70 10.81
C VAL A 53 18.59 -24.65 9.65
N MET A 54 19.43 -24.68 8.62
CA MET A 54 19.16 -25.38 7.36
C MET A 54 19.95 -26.69 7.20
N ALA A 55 20.61 -27.14 8.26
CA ALA A 55 21.58 -28.25 8.23
C ALA A 55 21.00 -29.59 7.75
N ASP A 56 19.70 -29.79 7.91
CA ASP A 56 18.98 -31.00 7.53
C ASP A 56 18.34 -30.95 6.13
N LEU A 57 18.49 -29.83 5.41
CA LEU A 57 18.03 -29.68 4.04
C LEU A 57 19.22 -29.51 3.07
N PRO A 58 19.17 -30.11 1.87
CA PRO A 58 20.18 -29.89 0.84
C PRO A 58 20.33 -28.40 0.53
N GLY A 59 21.55 -27.89 0.53
CA GLY A 59 21.78 -26.49 0.22
C GLY A 59 23.13 -25.99 0.66
N GLN A 60 23.38 -24.72 0.38
CA GLN A 60 24.64 -24.07 0.73
C GLN A 60 24.47 -22.57 0.92
N LEU A 61 25.30 -22.05 1.81
CA LEU A 61 25.55 -20.62 1.93
C LEU A 61 26.77 -20.28 1.07
N VAL A 62 26.63 -19.25 0.24
CA VAL A 62 27.69 -18.77 -0.65
C VAL A 62 28.03 -17.33 -0.28
N GLU A 63 29.30 -17.08 0.02
CA GLU A 63 29.77 -15.73 0.37
C GLU A 63 30.19 -14.98 -0.89
N ARG A 64 29.67 -13.76 -1.04
CA ARG A 64 29.94 -12.87 -2.19
C ARG A 64 30.10 -11.43 -1.74
N PRO A 65 30.92 -10.62 -2.44
CA PRO A 65 30.93 -9.19 -2.19
C PRO A 65 29.57 -8.58 -2.54
N TRP A 66 29.15 -7.60 -1.73
CA TRP A 66 28.04 -6.74 -2.09
C TRP A 66 28.40 -5.88 -3.31
N VAL A 67 27.53 -5.88 -4.32
CA VAL A 67 27.63 -5.00 -5.50
C VAL A 67 26.43 -4.07 -5.51
N ASP A 68 25.24 -4.62 -5.73
CA ASP A 68 23.94 -3.96 -5.63
C ASP A 68 22.83 -5.02 -5.53
N PHE A 69 21.59 -4.57 -5.28
CA PHE A 69 20.47 -5.49 -5.11
C PHE A 69 20.19 -6.35 -6.33
N ALA A 70 20.14 -5.74 -7.52
CA ALA A 70 19.82 -6.46 -8.74
C ALA A 70 20.88 -7.51 -9.08
N PHE A 71 22.15 -7.16 -8.95
CA PHE A 71 23.27 -8.05 -9.19
C PHE A 71 23.24 -9.23 -8.21
N ASN A 72 23.25 -8.97 -6.91
CA ASN A 72 23.35 -10.04 -5.92
C ASN A 72 22.09 -10.93 -5.90
N ARG A 73 20.88 -10.37 -6.09
CA ARG A 73 19.65 -11.18 -6.24
C ARG A 73 19.68 -12.03 -7.52
N THR A 74 20.15 -11.48 -8.63
CA THR A 74 20.33 -12.25 -9.87
C THR A 74 21.37 -13.37 -9.71
N GLU A 75 22.46 -13.10 -8.99
CA GLU A 75 23.46 -14.13 -8.67
C GLU A 75 22.85 -15.27 -7.85
N ALA A 76 22.05 -14.95 -6.82
CA ALA A 76 21.34 -15.96 -6.03
C ALA A 76 20.41 -16.82 -6.90
N LEU A 77 19.66 -16.22 -7.83
CA LEU A 77 18.81 -16.95 -8.78
C LEU A 77 19.62 -17.89 -9.69
N ARG A 78 20.75 -17.41 -10.23
CA ARG A 78 21.62 -18.23 -11.10
C ARG A 78 22.22 -19.41 -10.35
N LEU A 79 22.60 -19.23 -9.09
CA LEU A 79 23.12 -20.29 -8.23
C LEU A 79 22.04 -21.30 -7.85
N ALA A 80 20.79 -20.87 -7.63
CA ALA A 80 19.66 -21.75 -7.31
C ALA A 80 19.16 -22.59 -8.50
N ARG A 81 19.29 -22.06 -9.71
CA ARG A 81 18.74 -22.63 -10.96
C ARG A 81 19.01 -24.14 -11.17
N PRO A 82 20.23 -24.68 -10.94
CA PRO A 82 20.52 -26.09 -11.21
C PRO A 82 19.85 -27.08 -10.24
N TYR A 83 19.34 -26.61 -9.11
CA TYR A 83 18.94 -27.47 -7.99
C TYR A 83 17.45 -27.75 -7.91
N ALA A 84 16.63 -27.01 -8.66
CA ALA A 84 15.18 -27.09 -8.59
C ALA A 84 14.50 -26.64 -9.88
N HIS A 85 13.25 -27.06 -10.06
CA HIS A 85 12.40 -26.62 -11.17
C HIS A 85 11.96 -25.17 -10.97
N TYR A 86 11.77 -24.74 -9.73
CA TYR A 86 11.38 -23.38 -9.39
C TYR A 86 12.31 -22.78 -8.32
N SER A 87 12.47 -21.45 -8.36
CA SER A 87 13.15 -20.68 -7.31
C SER A 87 12.15 -19.85 -6.52
N LEU A 88 12.13 -20.02 -5.19
CA LEU A 88 11.39 -19.19 -4.24
C LEU A 88 12.26 -18.02 -3.81
N ILE A 89 11.71 -16.81 -3.85
CA ILE A 89 12.37 -15.58 -3.40
C ILE A 89 11.59 -15.01 -2.22
N ILE A 90 12.32 -14.66 -1.16
CA ILE A 90 11.79 -14.02 0.04
C ILE A 90 12.91 -13.25 0.73
N ASP A 91 12.58 -12.13 1.36
CA ASP A 91 13.55 -11.32 2.12
C ASP A 91 13.78 -11.93 3.50
N ALA A 92 14.96 -11.71 4.08
CA ALA A 92 15.40 -12.38 5.30
C ALA A 92 14.58 -11.99 6.55
N ASP A 93 13.92 -10.83 6.52
CA ASP A 93 13.03 -10.33 7.56
C ASP A 93 11.55 -10.65 7.28
N ASP A 94 11.21 -11.22 6.13
CA ASP A 94 9.84 -11.62 5.79
C ASP A 94 9.47 -13.00 6.38
N GLU A 95 8.17 -13.31 6.47
CA GLU A 95 7.66 -14.61 6.94
C GLU A 95 6.65 -15.18 5.94
N LEU A 96 6.86 -16.40 5.48
CA LEU A 96 5.91 -17.10 4.61
C LEU A 96 4.73 -17.64 5.42
N ILE A 97 3.51 -17.29 5.01
CA ILE A 97 2.27 -17.75 5.60
C ILE A 97 1.64 -18.82 4.69
N ILE A 98 1.63 -20.05 5.20
CA ILE A 98 1.09 -21.23 4.52
C ILE A 98 -0.26 -21.59 5.18
N PRO A 99 -1.38 -21.59 4.44
CA PRO A 99 -2.66 -22.07 4.96
C PRO A 99 -2.57 -23.53 5.43
N GLU A 100 -3.29 -23.90 6.49
CA GLU A 100 -3.22 -25.23 7.12
C GLU A 100 -3.47 -26.39 6.13
N GLN A 101 -4.35 -26.19 5.16
CA GLN A 101 -4.71 -27.20 4.16
C GLN A 101 -3.99 -26.99 2.82
N PHE A 102 -2.93 -26.19 2.80
CA PHE A 102 -2.20 -25.90 1.58
C PHE A 102 -1.48 -27.15 1.07
N ALA A 103 -1.79 -27.52 -0.17
CA ALA A 103 -1.02 -28.48 -0.93
C ALA A 103 -0.46 -27.77 -2.17
N MET A 104 0.84 -27.92 -2.39
CA MET A 104 1.49 -27.33 -3.56
C MET A 104 0.85 -27.87 -4.86
N PRO A 105 0.26 -27.00 -5.71
CA PRO A 105 -0.37 -27.44 -6.94
C PRO A 105 0.67 -27.89 -7.98
N HIS A 106 0.19 -28.45 -9.10
CA HIS A 106 1.04 -28.66 -10.26
C HIS A 106 1.44 -27.30 -10.82
N LEU A 107 2.73 -26.98 -10.72
CA LEU A 107 3.28 -25.72 -11.20
C LEU A 107 3.44 -25.77 -12.72
N ARG A 108 2.79 -24.85 -13.44
CA ARG A 108 2.73 -24.80 -14.91
C ARG A 108 3.07 -23.42 -15.49
N HIS A 109 3.01 -22.38 -14.66
CA HIS A 109 3.24 -21.01 -15.08
C HIS A 109 4.72 -20.63 -14.92
N ALA A 110 5.16 -19.62 -15.69
CA ALA A 110 6.49 -19.05 -15.58
C ALA A 110 6.76 -18.47 -14.20
N ALA A 111 5.73 -17.86 -13.60
CA ALA A 111 5.82 -17.23 -12.29
C ALA A 111 4.52 -17.40 -11.49
N TYR A 112 4.67 -17.37 -10.17
CA TYR A 112 3.57 -17.26 -9.23
C TYR A 112 3.80 -16.05 -8.33
N ALA A 113 2.76 -15.22 -8.22
CA ALA A 113 2.74 -14.11 -7.27
C ALA A 113 2.06 -14.51 -5.98
N PHE A 114 2.62 -14.03 -4.87
CA PHE A 114 2.09 -14.23 -3.52
C PHE A 114 1.56 -12.90 -3.01
N THR A 115 0.57 -12.95 -2.12
CA THR A 115 0.06 -11.76 -1.45
C THR A 115 1.05 -11.32 -0.38
N ILE A 116 1.63 -10.14 -0.54
CA ILE A 116 2.41 -9.48 0.50
C ILE A 116 1.44 -8.78 1.43
N ILE A 117 1.51 -9.13 2.72
CA ILE A 117 0.74 -8.52 3.80
C ILE A 117 1.65 -7.51 4.47
N ASP A 118 1.37 -6.23 4.25
CA ASP A 118 2.00 -5.12 4.94
C ASP A 118 1.03 -4.52 5.98
N THR A 119 1.53 -3.64 6.85
CA THR A 119 0.75 -3.06 7.96
C THR A 119 -0.52 -2.35 7.48
N GLU A 120 -0.45 -1.68 6.33
CA GLU A 120 -1.51 -0.81 5.83
C GLU A 120 -2.11 -1.29 4.50
N ASN A 121 -1.35 -2.07 3.71
CA ASN A 121 -1.73 -2.45 2.36
C ASN A 121 -1.32 -3.89 2.04
N ASN A 122 -2.14 -4.55 1.23
CA ASN A 122 -1.81 -5.84 0.64
C ASN A 122 -1.61 -5.68 -0.86
N TYR A 123 -0.56 -6.30 -1.40
CA TYR A 123 -0.27 -6.28 -2.83
C TYR A 123 0.33 -7.61 -3.27
N THR A 124 0.41 -7.88 -4.57
CA THR A 124 1.01 -9.12 -5.06
C THR A 124 2.42 -8.90 -5.58
N ARG A 125 3.33 -9.84 -5.31
CA ARG A 125 4.72 -9.83 -5.81
C ARG A 125 5.06 -11.21 -6.35
N ARG A 126 5.78 -11.28 -7.48
CA ARG A 126 6.33 -12.54 -8.01
C ARG A 126 7.34 -13.09 -7.03
N GLN A 127 7.07 -14.27 -6.48
CA GLN A 127 7.91 -14.88 -5.44
C GLN A 127 8.34 -16.30 -5.78
N LEU A 128 7.74 -16.95 -6.78
CA LEU A 128 8.15 -18.27 -7.23
C LEU A 128 8.27 -18.26 -8.75
N ILE A 129 9.44 -18.60 -9.28
CA ILE A 129 9.74 -18.52 -10.72
C ILE A 129 10.28 -19.83 -11.28
N ASP A 130 9.92 -20.13 -12.53
CA ASP A 130 10.38 -21.30 -13.27
C ASP A 130 11.83 -21.13 -13.73
N ASN A 131 12.70 -22.04 -13.29
CA ASN A 131 14.12 -22.08 -13.59
C ASN A 131 14.43 -22.54 -15.03
N SER A 132 13.44 -23.03 -15.79
CA SER A 132 13.62 -23.28 -17.23
C SER A 132 13.82 -21.97 -18.01
N ARG A 133 13.32 -20.85 -17.47
CA ARG A 133 13.39 -19.51 -18.06
C ARG A 133 14.57 -18.71 -17.50
N THR A 134 14.91 -17.64 -18.20
CA THR A 134 15.99 -16.73 -17.79
C THR A 134 15.40 -15.52 -17.09
N TRP A 135 15.64 -15.45 -15.78
CA TRP A 135 15.19 -14.38 -14.90
C TRP A 135 16.37 -13.58 -14.37
N GLU A 136 16.19 -12.27 -14.25
CA GLU A 136 17.15 -11.36 -13.66
C GLU A 136 16.43 -10.20 -12.96
N TYR A 137 17.03 -9.68 -11.91
CA TYR A 137 16.58 -8.44 -11.31
C TYR A 137 17.17 -7.26 -12.09
N VAL A 138 16.34 -6.26 -12.35
CA VAL A 138 16.72 -5.04 -13.06
C VAL A 138 16.31 -3.83 -12.23
N GLY A 139 17.22 -2.87 -12.08
CA GLY A 139 17.00 -1.69 -11.25
C GLY A 139 18.11 -1.52 -10.22
N VAL A 140 18.46 -0.28 -9.89
CA VAL A 140 19.47 -0.02 -8.86
C VAL A 140 18.84 -0.03 -7.46
N ILE A 141 17.61 0.50 -7.37
CA ILE A 141 16.73 0.49 -6.19
C ILE A 141 15.30 0.23 -6.69
N HIS A 142 14.48 -0.43 -5.88
CA HIS A 142 13.16 -0.93 -6.27
C HIS A 142 13.24 -1.81 -7.53
N GLU A 143 14.28 -2.64 -7.56
CA GLU A 143 14.55 -3.60 -8.60
C GLU A 143 13.40 -4.60 -8.72
N PHE A 144 13.16 -5.03 -9.95
CA PHE A 144 12.04 -5.89 -10.29
C PHE A 144 12.53 -7.07 -11.11
N LEU A 145 11.78 -8.16 -11.02
CA LEU A 145 12.11 -9.41 -11.66
C LEU A 145 11.69 -9.38 -13.14
N HIS A 146 12.66 -9.40 -14.04
CA HIS A 146 12.52 -9.44 -15.48
C HIS A 146 12.75 -10.87 -16.00
N CYS A 147 11.88 -11.32 -16.91
CA CYS A 147 12.10 -12.55 -17.68
C CYS A 147 12.46 -12.18 -19.11
N THR A 148 13.46 -12.85 -19.67
CA THR A 148 13.68 -12.79 -21.12
C THR A 148 12.48 -13.45 -21.83
N GLY A 149 11.75 -12.68 -22.64
CA GLY A 149 10.55 -13.14 -23.36
C GLY A 149 9.24 -12.99 -22.55
N GLN A 150 8.15 -13.56 -23.08
CA GLN A 150 6.86 -13.53 -22.40
C GLN A 150 6.82 -14.56 -21.27
N ALA A 151 6.39 -14.13 -20.08
CA ALA A 151 6.21 -14.97 -18.91
C ALA A 151 4.77 -14.83 -18.40
N ASP A 152 4.03 -15.93 -18.44
CA ASP A 152 2.70 -16.00 -17.84
C ASP A 152 2.81 -16.08 -16.32
N GLN A 153 1.77 -15.62 -15.63
CA GLN A 153 1.75 -15.54 -14.18
C GLN A 153 0.41 -16.03 -13.64
N SER A 154 0.45 -16.67 -12.48
CA SER A 154 -0.73 -16.97 -11.68
C SER A 154 -0.55 -16.49 -10.24
N VAL A 155 -1.62 -16.44 -9.45
CA VAL A 155 -1.58 -16.10 -8.03
C VAL A 155 -1.62 -17.39 -7.23
N MET A 156 -0.65 -17.57 -6.32
CA MET A 156 -0.63 -18.69 -5.40
C MET A 156 -1.43 -18.33 -4.14
N PRO A 157 -2.18 -19.26 -3.53
CA PRO A 157 -2.82 -19.05 -2.22
C PRO A 157 -1.78 -19.16 -1.09
N LEU A 158 -0.68 -18.44 -1.23
CA LEU A 158 0.36 -18.23 -0.23
C LEU A 158 0.51 -16.73 -0.03
N SER A 159 0.83 -16.36 1.21
CA SER A 159 1.08 -14.97 1.56
C SER A 159 2.45 -14.82 2.20
N ILE A 160 3.00 -13.62 2.15
CA ILE A 160 4.22 -13.27 2.89
C ILE A 160 3.88 -12.09 3.78
N ARG A 161 4.07 -12.26 5.09
CA ARG A 161 4.00 -11.17 6.05
C ARG A 161 5.32 -10.41 6.00
N ARG A 162 5.24 -9.11 5.69
CA ARG A 162 6.42 -8.28 5.53
C ARG A 162 7.08 -7.99 6.88
N GLY A 163 8.40 -8.15 6.94
CA GLY A 163 9.22 -7.72 8.06
C GLY A 163 9.39 -6.19 8.12
N HIS A 164 9.44 -5.66 9.34
CA HIS A 164 9.81 -4.25 9.59
C HIS A 164 11.02 -4.12 10.53
N ASP A 165 11.65 -5.24 10.87
CA ASP A 165 12.71 -5.38 11.87
C ASP A 165 14.08 -5.78 11.26
N GLY A 166 14.22 -5.81 9.93
CA GLY A 166 15.48 -6.11 9.23
C GLY A 166 16.61 -5.09 9.46
N ALA A 167 17.85 -5.50 9.23
CA ALA A 167 19.04 -4.69 9.54
C ALA A 167 19.08 -3.35 8.79
N ARG A 168 18.71 -3.36 7.51
CA ARG A 168 18.66 -2.15 6.68
C ARG A 168 17.73 -1.07 7.23
N ARG A 169 16.62 -1.44 7.86
CA ARG A 169 15.66 -0.47 8.43
C ARG A 169 16.19 0.20 9.70
N ARG A 170 17.16 -0.41 10.38
CA ARG A 170 17.81 0.16 11.56
C ARG A 170 18.94 1.14 11.20
N ASP A 171 19.27 1.25 9.91
CA ASP A 171 20.28 2.17 9.42
C ASP A 171 19.67 3.50 8.97
N ASN A 172 19.95 4.54 9.75
CA ASN A 172 19.49 5.91 9.54
C ASN A 172 20.07 6.57 8.28
N GLU A 173 21.16 6.05 7.70
CA GLU A 173 21.79 6.60 6.49
C GLU A 173 21.26 5.99 5.20
N THR A 174 20.35 5.00 5.29
CA THR A 174 19.82 4.29 4.12
C THR A 174 19.20 5.24 3.11
N ALA A 175 18.38 6.21 3.54
CA ALA A 175 17.73 7.16 2.65
C ALA A 175 18.75 8.00 1.86
N SER A 176 19.76 8.54 2.54
CA SER A 176 20.81 9.35 1.90
C SER A 176 21.64 8.55 0.89
N ARG A 177 21.96 7.29 1.20
CA ARG A 177 22.67 6.38 0.28
C ARG A 177 21.80 6.06 -0.94
N ASP A 178 20.51 5.84 -0.73
CA ASP A 178 19.58 5.50 -1.79
C ASP A 178 19.36 6.65 -2.78
N ILE A 179 19.21 7.87 -2.25
CA ILE A 179 19.18 9.12 -3.03
C ILE A 179 20.43 9.24 -3.89
N ALA A 180 21.63 9.18 -3.29
CA ALA A 180 22.88 9.35 -4.00
C ALA A 180 23.06 8.29 -5.12
N LEU A 181 22.59 7.08 -4.87
CA LEU A 181 22.65 5.98 -5.81
C LEU A 181 21.70 6.21 -7.01
N LEU A 182 20.47 6.66 -6.77
CA LEU A 182 19.50 7.01 -7.82
C LEU A 182 19.96 8.23 -8.64
N GLU A 183 20.51 9.26 -7.99
CA GLU A 183 21.08 10.43 -8.67
C GLU A 183 22.21 9.99 -9.61
N LYS A 184 23.16 9.18 -9.11
CA LYS A 184 24.25 8.64 -9.92
C LYS A 184 23.74 7.79 -11.08
N ALA A 185 22.73 6.95 -10.84
CA ALA A 185 22.14 6.11 -11.88
C ALA A 185 21.49 6.95 -12.98
N LEU A 186 20.78 8.02 -12.63
CA LEU A 186 20.14 8.92 -13.62
C LEU A 186 21.13 9.66 -14.52
N LEU A 187 22.38 9.84 -14.10
CA LEU A 187 23.43 10.47 -14.92
C LEU A 187 23.90 9.56 -16.07
N SER A 188 23.92 8.24 -15.88
CA SER A 188 24.46 7.28 -16.85
C SER A 188 23.40 6.41 -17.53
N GLU A 189 22.21 6.28 -16.96
CA GLU A 189 21.13 5.44 -17.49
C GLU A 189 20.60 5.97 -18.82
N LYS A 190 20.51 5.08 -19.82
CA LYS A 190 20.05 5.40 -21.18
C LYS A 190 18.69 4.81 -21.51
N HIS A 191 18.27 3.76 -20.81
CA HIS A 191 17.02 3.07 -21.07
C HIS A 191 15.82 3.93 -20.61
N PRO A 192 14.92 4.37 -21.52
CA PRO A 192 13.87 5.34 -21.19
C PRO A 192 12.97 4.90 -20.02
N PHE A 193 12.59 3.62 -20.00
CA PHE A 193 11.78 3.06 -18.91
C PHE A 193 12.49 3.10 -17.56
N LEU A 194 13.80 2.81 -17.50
CA LEU A 194 14.54 2.86 -16.23
C LEU A 194 14.75 4.29 -15.77
N ARG A 195 15.01 5.23 -16.70
CA ARG A 195 15.05 6.67 -16.38
C ARG A 195 13.74 7.15 -15.78
N ALA A 196 12.59 6.74 -16.35
CA ALA A 196 11.28 7.06 -15.81
C ALA A 196 11.14 6.51 -14.38
N ARG A 197 11.40 5.23 -14.14
CA ARG A 197 11.27 4.63 -12.81
C ARG A 197 12.23 5.24 -11.78
N TYR A 198 13.49 5.48 -12.13
CA TYR A 198 14.45 6.12 -11.22
C TYR A 198 14.05 7.57 -10.90
N THR A 199 13.46 8.30 -11.86
CA THR A 199 12.92 9.65 -11.61
C THR A 199 11.75 9.60 -10.63
N PHE A 200 10.86 8.61 -10.75
CA PHE A 200 9.75 8.41 -9.80
C PHE A 200 10.25 8.14 -8.39
N TYR A 201 11.10 7.13 -8.21
CA TYR A 201 11.58 6.77 -6.88
C TYR A 201 12.43 7.87 -6.25
N LEU A 202 13.29 8.56 -7.02
CA LEU A 202 14.06 9.69 -6.49
C LEU A 202 13.14 10.83 -5.99
N ALA A 203 12.05 11.12 -6.71
CA ALA A 203 11.05 12.07 -6.25
C ALA A 203 10.41 11.63 -4.93
N ASP A 204 10.08 10.34 -4.81
CA ASP A 204 9.48 9.75 -3.60
C ASP A 204 10.41 9.80 -2.38
N TYR A 205 11.70 9.49 -2.59
CA TYR A 205 12.72 9.67 -1.56
C TYR A 205 12.89 11.14 -1.16
N TYR A 206 12.87 12.09 -2.11
CA TYR A 206 12.91 13.52 -1.77
C TYR A 206 11.70 13.98 -0.98
N HIS A 207 10.50 13.55 -1.38
CA HIS A 207 9.28 13.89 -0.66
C HIS A 207 9.30 13.34 0.77
N SER A 208 9.70 12.06 0.94
CA SER A 208 9.78 11.39 2.24
C SER A 208 10.84 11.98 3.17
N ASN A 209 11.79 12.75 2.63
CA ASN A 209 12.85 13.44 3.38
C ASN A 209 12.66 14.97 3.37
N GLU A 210 11.42 15.44 3.20
CA GLU A 210 11.02 16.86 3.29
C GLU A 210 11.72 17.80 2.28
N ARG A 211 12.30 17.26 1.19
CA ARG A 211 12.91 18.01 0.09
C ARG A 211 11.88 18.32 -1.00
N GLU A 212 10.87 19.11 -0.62
CA GLU A 212 9.64 19.27 -1.40
C GLU A 212 9.84 19.92 -2.78
N ARG A 213 10.78 20.86 -2.89
CA ARG A 213 11.04 21.54 -4.18
C ARG A 213 11.67 20.58 -5.18
N GLU A 214 12.69 19.83 -4.76
CA GLU A 214 13.31 18.83 -5.63
C GLU A 214 12.34 17.69 -5.97
N ALA A 215 11.52 17.26 -5.01
CA ALA A 215 10.49 16.26 -5.25
C ALA A 215 9.47 16.74 -6.30
N LEU A 216 8.98 17.98 -6.19
CA LEU A 216 8.03 18.57 -7.13
C LEU A 216 8.60 18.59 -8.56
N ASP A 217 9.83 19.07 -8.73
CA ASP A 217 10.46 19.14 -10.05
C ASP A 217 10.60 17.76 -10.69
N LEU A 218 10.99 16.75 -9.90
CA LEU A 218 11.12 15.38 -10.38
C LEU A 218 9.77 14.71 -10.65
N TYR A 219 8.74 14.93 -9.84
CA TYR A 219 7.41 14.38 -10.11
C TYR A 219 6.80 14.97 -11.38
N LEU A 220 6.95 16.28 -11.61
CA LEU A 220 6.49 16.91 -12.84
C LEU A 220 7.24 16.35 -14.05
N LYS A 221 8.57 16.24 -13.97
CA LYS A 221 9.38 15.59 -14.99
C LYS A 221 8.95 14.15 -15.22
N ARG A 222 8.72 13.39 -14.15
CA ARG A 222 8.30 11.98 -14.21
C ARG A 222 6.99 11.84 -14.98
N ALA A 223 6.02 12.72 -14.75
CA ALA A 223 4.73 12.68 -15.43
C ALA A 223 4.85 12.85 -16.95
N ASP A 224 5.91 13.51 -17.43
CA ASP A 224 6.14 13.76 -18.86
C ASP A 224 7.03 12.70 -19.54
N LEU A 225 7.65 11.78 -18.77
CA LEU A 225 8.52 10.72 -19.32
C LEU A 225 7.74 9.51 -19.90
N GLY A 226 6.41 9.47 -19.74
CA GLY A 226 5.59 8.32 -20.13
C GLY A 226 5.87 7.07 -19.27
N HIS A 227 5.49 5.90 -19.79
CA HIS A 227 5.65 4.57 -19.17
C HIS A 227 4.91 4.39 -17.83
N GLY A 228 3.94 3.48 -17.78
CA GLY A 228 3.28 3.07 -16.53
C GLY A 228 2.35 4.15 -15.96
N ASP A 229 1.07 4.04 -16.29
CA ASP A 229 0.07 5.07 -15.97
C ASP A 229 -0.11 5.28 -14.45
N GLU A 230 0.05 4.23 -13.64
CA GLU A 230 0.02 4.31 -12.17
C GLU A 230 1.13 5.19 -11.60
N GLU A 231 2.38 5.06 -12.08
CA GLU A 231 3.49 5.89 -11.60
C GLU A 231 3.32 7.36 -12.04
N ILE A 232 2.78 7.60 -13.24
CA ILE A 232 2.43 8.95 -13.73
C ILE A 232 1.33 9.55 -12.85
N TYR A 233 0.26 8.81 -12.59
CA TYR A 233 -0.86 9.21 -11.74
C TYR A 233 -0.37 9.58 -10.34
N LYS A 234 0.40 8.70 -9.69
CA LYS A 234 1.01 8.92 -8.37
C LYS A 234 1.89 10.17 -8.37
N SER A 235 2.70 10.37 -9.40
CA SER A 235 3.54 11.57 -9.51
C SER A 235 2.73 12.85 -9.56
N LEU A 236 1.64 12.87 -10.33
CA LEU A 236 0.78 14.04 -10.48
C LEU A 236 0.04 14.39 -9.19
N ILE A 237 -0.51 13.40 -8.48
CA ILE A 237 -1.21 13.66 -7.20
C ILE A 237 -0.22 14.08 -6.09
N SER A 238 1.01 13.56 -6.10
CA SER A 238 2.06 14.00 -5.16
C SER A 238 2.51 15.42 -5.48
N ALA A 239 2.79 15.73 -6.75
CA ALA A 239 3.11 17.09 -7.19
C ALA A 239 2.00 18.10 -6.86
N ALA A 240 0.73 17.72 -7.01
CA ALA A 240 -0.41 18.55 -6.61
C ALA A 240 -0.41 18.82 -5.10
N SER A 241 -0.25 17.78 -4.28
CA SER A 241 -0.15 17.91 -2.82
C SER A 241 1.00 18.82 -2.39
N ILE A 242 2.17 18.70 -3.03
CA ILE A 242 3.31 19.58 -2.74
C ILE A 242 3.00 21.03 -3.12
N ARG A 243 2.35 21.27 -4.27
CA ARG A 243 1.91 22.61 -4.67
C ARG A 243 0.92 23.21 -3.67
N GLU A 244 0.03 22.40 -3.08
CA GLU A 244 -0.85 22.86 -2.00
C GLU A 244 -0.05 23.34 -0.79
N THR A 245 0.89 22.53 -0.32
CA THR A 245 1.76 22.83 0.82
C THR A 245 2.59 24.09 0.59
N LEU A 246 3.09 24.28 -0.63
CA LEU A 246 3.85 25.47 -1.03
C LEU A 246 2.98 26.70 -1.31
N GLY A 247 1.65 26.60 -1.17
CA GLY A 247 0.73 27.72 -1.35
C GLY A 247 0.57 28.18 -2.79
N ALA A 248 0.75 27.29 -3.77
CA ALA A 248 0.58 27.61 -5.18
C ALA A 248 -0.86 28.09 -5.50
N PRO A 249 -1.04 28.87 -6.58
CA PRO A 249 -2.36 29.29 -7.04
C PRO A 249 -3.32 28.11 -7.29
N PRO A 250 -4.64 28.25 -7.00
CA PRO A 250 -5.61 27.17 -7.13
C PRO A 250 -5.67 26.51 -8.51
N ASP A 251 -5.57 27.30 -9.59
CA ASP A 251 -5.55 26.81 -10.97
C ASP A 251 -4.37 25.86 -11.20
N ARG A 252 -3.20 26.17 -10.64
CA ARG A 252 -1.99 25.33 -10.78
C ARG A 252 -2.03 24.06 -9.95
N VAL A 253 -2.78 24.04 -8.87
CA VAL A 253 -3.02 22.81 -8.09
C VAL A 253 -4.02 21.92 -8.83
N LEU A 254 -5.19 22.46 -9.17
CA LEU A 254 -6.27 21.71 -9.80
C LEU A 254 -5.87 21.18 -11.18
N GLU A 255 -5.07 21.91 -11.95
CA GLU A 255 -4.51 21.45 -13.23
C GLU A 255 -3.80 20.09 -13.11
N LEU A 256 -3.06 19.85 -12.01
CA LEU A 256 -2.36 18.58 -11.79
C LEU A 256 -3.32 17.45 -11.42
N TYR A 257 -4.34 17.72 -10.62
CA TYR A 257 -5.39 16.73 -10.35
C TYR A 257 -6.17 16.39 -11.62
N ASP A 258 -6.50 17.37 -12.46
CA ASP A 258 -7.16 17.13 -13.75
C ASP A 258 -6.28 16.33 -14.71
N ARG A 259 -4.96 16.56 -14.71
CA ARG A 259 -4.01 15.70 -15.42
C ARG A 259 -4.06 14.28 -14.88
N ALA A 260 -4.01 14.08 -13.55
CA ALA A 260 -4.07 12.75 -12.96
C ALA A 260 -5.37 12.02 -13.33
N ILE A 261 -6.51 12.69 -13.22
CA ILE A 261 -7.83 12.15 -13.60
C ILE A 261 -7.88 11.74 -15.07
N ARG A 262 -7.19 12.46 -15.97
CA ARG A 262 -7.13 12.08 -17.39
C ARG A 262 -6.25 10.85 -17.65
N ILE A 263 -5.24 10.61 -16.82
CA ILE A 263 -4.35 9.45 -16.94
C ILE A 263 -5.06 8.19 -16.46
N LEU A 264 -5.64 8.21 -15.25
CA LEU A 264 -6.41 7.10 -14.68
C LEU A 264 -7.81 7.57 -14.25
N PRO A 265 -8.78 7.65 -15.18
CA PRO A 265 -10.11 8.17 -14.88
C PRO A 265 -10.93 7.28 -13.94
N GLU A 266 -10.58 6.01 -13.81
CA GLU A 266 -11.20 5.05 -12.89
C GLU A 266 -10.74 5.19 -11.43
N ARG A 267 -9.62 5.90 -11.18
CA ARG A 267 -9.12 6.15 -9.83
C ARG A 267 -9.82 7.35 -9.17
N ALA A 268 -10.19 7.16 -7.90
CA ALA A 268 -10.97 8.12 -7.13
C ALA A 268 -10.13 9.16 -6.37
N GLU A 269 -8.86 8.87 -6.10
CA GLU A 269 -8.03 9.62 -5.15
C GLU A 269 -7.73 11.03 -5.62
N ALA A 270 -7.47 11.24 -6.91
CA ALA A 270 -7.27 12.56 -7.50
C ALA A 270 -8.54 13.43 -7.38
N ARG A 271 -9.72 12.84 -7.64
CA ARG A 271 -11.02 13.52 -7.47
C ARG A 271 -11.27 13.89 -6.02
N HIS A 272 -11.01 12.95 -5.11
CA HIS A 272 -11.16 13.18 -3.68
C HIS A 272 -10.24 14.31 -3.19
N ARG A 273 -8.95 14.27 -3.54
CA ARG A 273 -7.98 15.29 -3.14
C ARG A 273 -8.31 16.66 -3.74
N ALA A 274 -8.68 16.73 -5.02
CA ALA A 274 -9.13 17.97 -5.66
C ALA A 274 -10.37 18.55 -4.96
N SER A 275 -11.36 17.70 -4.66
CA SER A 275 -12.57 18.08 -3.93
C SER A 275 -12.26 18.61 -2.52
N ARG A 276 -11.40 17.92 -1.78
CA ARG A 276 -10.92 18.35 -0.45
C ARG A 276 -10.18 19.69 -0.52
N TYR A 277 -9.33 19.88 -1.52
CA TYR A 277 -8.65 21.16 -1.75
C TYR A 277 -9.65 22.30 -1.98
N CYS A 278 -10.64 22.10 -2.85
CA CYS A 278 -11.72 23.05 -3.09
C CYS A 278 -12.49 23.40 -1.80
N ARG A 279 -12.77 22.40 -0.94
CA ARG A 279 -13.40 22.63 0.38
C ARG A 279 -12.55 23.56 1.24
N HIS A 280 -11.25 23.33 1.32
CA HIS A 280 -10.33 24.17 2.09
C HIS A 280 -10.27 25.61 1.54
N LYS A 281 -10.43 25.79 0.22
CA LYS A 281 -10.51 27.10 -0.43
C LYS A 281 -11.93 27.71 -0.43
N LYS A 282 -12.91 27.02 0.13
CA LYS A 282 -14.35 27.39 0.12
C LYS A 282 -14.96 27.52 -1.28
N ASP A 283 -14.36 26.89 -2.29
CA ASP A 283 -14.95 26.75 -3.62
C ASP A 283 -15.82 25.49 -3.67
N PHE A 284 -16.98 25.57 -3.01
CA PHE A 284 -17.86 24.42 -2.83
C PHE A 284 -18.48 23.93 -4.15
N ARG A 285 -18.65 24.81 -5.15
CA ARG A 285 -19.25 24.42 -6.44
C ARG A 285 -18.30 23.55 -7.25
N THR A 286 -17.04 23.96 -7.36
CA THR A 286 -16.03 23.15 -8.06
C THR A 286 -15.76 21.84 -7.33
N GLY A 287 -15.63 21.89 -6.00
CA GLY A 287 -15.44 20.70 -5.18
C GLY A 287 -16.59 19.70 -5.29
N PHE A 288 -17.83 20.18 -5.35
CA PHE A 288 -19.02 19.35 -5.58
C PHE A 288 -18.89 18.50 -6.86
N HIS A 289 -18.50 19.11 -7.98
CA HIS A 289 -18.39 18.41 -9.26
C HIS A 289 -17.27 17.36 -9.28
N TYR A 290 -16.13 17.64 -8.63
CA TYR A 290 -15.08 16.63 -8.49
C TYR A 290 -15.56 15.42 -7.69
N ALA A 291 -16.24 15.67 -6.55
CA ALA A 291 -16.75 14.59 -5.71
C ALA A 291 -17.83 13.77 -6.42
N GLU A 292 -18.81 14.44 -7.03
CA GLU A 292 -19.93 13.84 -7.76
C GLU A 292 -19.43 12.89 -8.86
N ALA A 293 -18.46 13.34 -9.66
CA ALA A 293 -17.88 12.55 -10.75
C ALA A 293 -17.13 11.29 -10.28
N GLY A 294 -16.82 11.19 -8.98
CA GLY A 294 -16.14 10.04 -8.38
C GLY A 294 -17.07 9.05 -7.67
N LEU A 295 -18.33 9.41 -7.37
CA LEU A 295 -19.19 8.62 -6.48
C LEU A 295 -19.50 7.20 -6.99
N SER A 296 -19.50 7.00 -8.31
CA SER A 296 -19.76 5.69 -8.93
C SER A 296 -18.51 4.82 -9.08
N LEU A 297 -17.31 5.36 -8.84
CA LEU A 297 -16.06 4.63 -9.02
C LEU A 297 -15.90 3.53 -7.98
N GLN A 298 -15.35 2.41 -8.39
CA GLN A 298 -15.05 1.25 -7.54
C GLN A 298 -13.53 1.16 -7.33
N LEU A 299 -13.13 0.62 -6.18
CA LEU A 299 -11.73 0.37 -5.88
C LEU A 299 -11.14 -0.58 -6.96
N PRO A 300 -10.09 -0.16 -7.69
CA PRO A 300 -9.42 -1.03 -8.64
C PRO A 300 -8.84 -2.28 -7.97
N ALA A 301 -8.77 -3.38 -8.72
CA ALA A 301 -8.17 -4.63 -8.22
C ALA A 301 -6.65 -4.54 -8.06
N GLU A 302 -6.00 -3.71 -8.88
CA GLU A 302 -4.56 -3.48 -8.89
C GLU A 302 -4.31 -1.98 -9.02
N GLY A 303 -3.18 -1.52 -8.48
CA GLY A 303 -2.75 -0.12 -8.54
C GLY A 303 -1.67 0.18 -7.51
N ILE A 304 -0.98 1.32 -7.65
CA ILE A 304 0.06 1.73 -6.71
C ILE A 304 -0.59 2.56 -5.60
N ASP A 305 -0.35 2.16 -4.33
CA ASP A 305 -0.89 2.78 -3.11
C ASP A 305 -2.37 3.16 -3.26
N LEU A 306 -3.21 2.15 -3.47
CA LEU A 306 -4.64 2.36 -3.46
C LEU A 306 -5.08 2.82 -2.05
N GLU A 307 -6.07 3.71 -1.99
CA GLU A 307 -6.59 4.25 -0.72
C GLU A 307 -8.05 3.79 -0.52
N PRO A 308 -8.31 2.56 -0.02
CA PRO A 308 -9.67 2.00 0.05
C PRO A 308 -10.69 2.90 0.75
N TRP A 309 -10.26 3.63 1.78
CA TRP A 309 -11.13 4.54 2.54
C TRP A 309 -11.74 5.65 1.68
N VAL A 310 -11.06 6.09 0.61
CA VAL A 310 -11.57 7.09 -0.34
C VAL A 310 -12.85 6.59 -1.04
N TYR A 311 -12.88 5.31 -1.40
CA TYR A 311 -14.00 4.67 -2.10
C TYR A 311 -15.13 4.30 -1.14
N VAL A 312 -14.79 3.88 0.08
CA VAL A 312 -15.77 3.50 1.11
C VAL A 312 -16.55 4.73 1.58
N PHE A 313 -15.87 5.77 2.03
CA PHE A 313 -16.54 6.96 2.60
C PHE A 313 -15.94 8.30 2.23
N GLY A 314 -14.64 8.40 1.89
CA GLY A 314 -13.95 9.69 1.70
C GLY A 314 -14.58 10.59 0.65
N LEU A 315 -14.86 10.06 -0.55
CA LEU A 315 -15.54 10.82 -1.60
C LEU A 315 -16.96 11.26 -1.22
N ARG A 316 -17.72 10.37 -0.58
CA ARG A 316 -19.08 10.67 -0.10
C ARG A 316 -19.06 11.77 0.96
N GLN A 317 -18.05 11.75 1.84
CA GLN A 317 -17.87 12.78 2.86
C GLN A 317 -17.66 14.15 2.19
N GLU A 318 -16.71 14.27 1.27
CA GLU A 318 -16.49 15.52 0.54
C GLU A 318 -17.73 15.96 -0.24
N PHE A 319 -18.41 15.03 -0.95
CA PHE A 319 -19.66 15.33 -1.66
C PHE A 319 -20.73 15.91 -0.72
N SER A 320 -20.99 15.26 0.43
CA SER A 320 -22.01 15.70 1.38
C SER A 320 -21.74 17.11 1.92
N ILE A 321 -20.47 17.42 2.23
CA ILE A 321 -20.08 18.75 2.71
C ILE A 321 -20.34 19.79 1.62
N HIS A 322 -19.90 19.54 0.39
CA HIS A 322 -20.15 20.46 -0.73
C HIS A 322 -21.64 20.61 -1.05
N ALA A 323 -22.41 19.52 -0.99
CA ALA A 323 -23.85 19.51 -1.18
C ALA A 323 -24.55 20.42 -0.15
N TYR A 324 -24.11 20.40 1.11
CA TYR A 324 -24.63 21.28 2.15
C TYR A 324 -24.43 22.76 1.80
N TYR A 325 -23.19 23.15 1.47
CA TYR A 325 -22.85 24.55 1.19
C TYR A 325 -23.36 25.05 -0.17
N THR A 326 -23.78 24.16 -1.06
CA THR A 326 -24.44 24.49 -2.34
C THR A 326 -25.97 24.41 -2.28
N ASN A 327 -26.56 24.32 -1.07
CA ASN A 327 -27.99 24.21 -0.80
C ASN A 327 -28.68 22.94 -1.34
N GLN A 328 -27.92 21.89 -1.63
CA GLN A 328 -28.41 20.59 -2.05
C GLN A 328 -28.65 19.69 -0.82
N HIS A 329 -29.44 20.19 0.14
CA HIS A 329 -29.59 19.57 1.47
C HIS A 329 -30.16 18.14 1.44
N ARG A 330 -31.01 17.81 0.46
CA ARG A 330 -31.51 16.44 0.26
C ARG A 330 -30.38 15.47 -0.13
N ALA A 331 -29.52 15.88 -1.07
CA ALA A 331 -28.38 15.08 -1.52
C ALA A 331 -27.34 14.93 -0.40
N CYS A 332 -27.10 16.01 0.36
CA CYS A 332 -26.28 15.96 1.57
C CYS A 332 -26.81 14.93 2.57
N LEU A 333 -28.08 15.02 2.98
CA LEU A 333 -28.67 14.12 3.96
C LEU A 333 -28.62 12.67 3.50
N PHE A 334 -29.01 12.40 2.25
CA PHE A 334 -28.97 11.05 1.68
C PHE A 334 -27.56 10.45 1.75
N THR A 335 -26.56 11.22 1.31
CA THR A 335 -25.16 10.76 1.30
C THR A 335 -24.61 10.56 2.71
N CYS A 336 -24.96 11.43 3.67
CA CYS A 336 -24.60 11.23 5.07
C CYS A 336 -25.15 9.92 5.62
N LEU A 337 -26.41 9.58 5.30
CA LEU A 337 -27.02 8.32 5.72
C LEU A 337 -26.33 7.10 5.09
N GLU A 338 -25.90 7.19 3.81
CA GLU A 338 -25.11 6.14 3.18
C GLU A 338 -23.80 5.90 3.94
N ILE A 339 -23.04 6.95 4.27
CA ILE A 339 -21.79 6.84 5.03
C ILE A 339 -22.05 6.20 6.39
N LEU A 340 -23.08 6.67 7.11
CA LEU A 340 -23.44 6.18 8.43
C LEU A 340 -23.84 4.70 8.43
N ALA A 341 -24.39 4.19 7.32
CA ALA A 341 -24.74 2.79 7.14
C ALA A 341 -23.54 1.87 6.84
N GLN A 342 -22.39 2.41 6.41
CA GLN A 342 -21.20 1.61 6.10
C GLN A 342 -20.51 1.11 7.37
N SER A 343 -19.98 -0.11 7.32
CA SER A 343 -19.02 -0.63 8.31
C SER A 343 -17.62 -0.07 8.06
N GLY A 344 -16.79 0.03 9.10
CA GLY A 344 -15.39 0.46 8.95
C GLY A 344 -15.16 1.97 8.83
N VAL A 345 -16.20 2.79 8.94
CA VAL A 345 -16.07 4.25 9.09
C VAL A 345 -15.60 4.59 10.50
N PRO A 346 -14.51 5.38 10.68
CA PRO A 346 -14.04 5.82 11.99
C PRO A 346 -15.08 6.64 12.77
N ASP A 347 -15.06 6.53 14.11
CA ASP A 347 -16.06 7.19 14.98
C ASP A 347 -16.07 8.72 14.85
N GLU A 348 -14.90 9.33 14.64
CA GLU A 348 -14.79 10.76 14.37
C GLU A 348 -15.56 11.15 13.10
N VAL A 349 -15.37 10.38 12.01
CA VAL A 349 -16.06 10.60 10.74
C VAL A 349 -17.56 10.38 10.89
N ARG A 350 -17.99 9.36 11.65
CA ARG A 350 -19.41 9.12 11.95
C ARG A 350 -20.04 10.30 12.68
N THR A 351 -19.34 10.84 13.69
CA THR A 351 -19.82 11.97 14.48
C THR A 351 -19.99 13.20 13.61
N GLN A 352 -18.95 13.59 12.86
CA GLN A 352 -18.99 14.73 11.94
C GLN A 352 -20.11 14.58 10.88
N THR A 353 -20.26 13.37 10.33
CA THR A 353 -21.30 13.06 9.33
C THR A 353 -22.71 13.13 9.94
N GLY A 354 -22.89 12.65 11.17
CA GLY A 354 -24.16 12.71 11.88
C GLY A 354 -24.60 14.15 12.19
N ASP A 355 -23.66 15.01 12.56
CA ASP A 355 -23.95 16.43 12.80
C ASP A 355 -24.29 17.17 11.51
N LEU A 356 -23.58 16.87 10.41
CA LEU A 356 -23.91 17.41 9.09
C LEU A 356 -25.30 16.96 8.62
N ALA A 357 -25.67 15.70 8.84
CA ALA A 357 -26.99 15.17 8.51
C ALA A 357 -28.11 15.91 9.26
N LYS A 358 -27.93 16.14 10.57
CA LYS A 358 -28.87 16.92 11.39
C LYS A 358 -28.98 18.36 10.89
N ALA A 359 -27.86 18.98 10.55
CA ALA A 359 -27.83 20.34 10.02
C ALA A 359 -28.56 20.43 8.67
N ALA A 360 -28.38 19.46 7.77
CA ALA A 360 -29.06 19.40 6.48
C ALA A 360 -30.58 19.21 6.65
N LEU A 361 -30.99 18.31 7.55
CA LEU A 361 -32.40 18.09 7.88
C LEU A 361 -33.07 19.37 8.39
N GLY A 362 -32.39 20.11 9.28
CA GLY A 362 -32.89 21.38 9.80
C GLY A 362 -33.11 22.46 8.72
N LYS A 363 -32.40 22.39 7.59
CA LYS A 363 -32.61 23.29 6.43
C LYS A 363 -33.75 22.86 5.51
N MET A 364 -34.23 21.62 5.63
CA MET A 364 -35.29 21.05 4.80
C MET A 364 -36.68 21.15 5.43
N ILE A 365 -36.76 21.36 6.75
CA ILE A 365 -38.02 21.55 7.44
C ILE A 365 -38.51 22.97 7.13
N GLU A 366 -39.60 23.09 6.39
CA GLU A 366 -40.30 24.37 6.30
C GLU A 366 -40.88 24.71 7.68
N PRO A 367 -40.74 25.96 8.16
CA PRO A 367 -41.49 26.37 9.34
C PRO A 367 -42.97 26.21 9.03
N VAL A 368 -43.68 25.46 9.88
CA VAL A 368 -45.14 25.36 9.81
C VAL A 368 -45.70 26.77 9.77
N TRP A 369 -46.51 27.06 8.73
CA TRP A 369 -47.09 28.38 8.50
C TRP A 369 -47.70 28.93 9.79
N GLY A 370 -47.18 30.06 10.27
CA GLY A 370 -47.68 30.77 11.46
C GLY A 370 -46.91 30.53 12.77
N CYS A 371 -45.90 29.66 12.81
CA CYS A 371 -45.06 29.48 13.99
C CYS A 371 -43.69 30.16 13.82
N GLN A 372 -43.38 31.17 14.63
CA GLN A 372 -42.03 31.78 14.70
C GLN A 372 -40.96 30.86 15.30
N GLN A 373 -41.32 29.66 15.74
CA GLN A 373 -40.37 28.61 16.11
C GLN A 373 -40.96 27.25 15.73
N ALA A 374 -40.32 26.57 14.78
CA ALA A 374 -40.38 25.12 14.69
C ALA A 374 -39.03 24.57 15.15
N ALA A 375 -38.76 24.65 16.46
CA ALA A 375 -37.74 23.82 17.06
C ALA A 375 -38.31 22.39 17.15
N TYR A 376 -38.37 21.70 16.00
CA TYR A 376 -38.43 20.25 16.02
C TYR A 376 -37.07 19.78 16.53
N SER A 377 -36.89 19.70 17.84
CA SER A 377 -35.82 18.90 18.44
C SER A 377 -36.21 17.43 18.27
N ALA A 378 -36.12 16.94 17.04
CA ALA A 378 -35.98 15.50 16.85
C ALA A 378 -34.59 15.16 17.40
N GLU A 379 -34.53 14.69 18.65
CA GLU A 379 -33.41 13.89 19.10
C GLU A 379 -33.35 12.64 18.21
N PHE A 380 -32.68 12.77 17.07
CA PHE A 380 -32.32 11.63 16.24
C PHE A 380 -31.16 10.93 16.95
N VAL A 381 -31.50 10.10 17.93
CA VAL A 381 -30.57 9.20 18.59
C VAL A 381 -30.41 7.98 17.72
N LEU A 382 -29.27 7.85 17.05
CA LEU A 382 -28.87 6.62 16.36
C LEU A 382 -28.75 5.51 17.42
N ASP A 383 -29.52 4.44 17.26
CA ASP A 383 -29.74 3.40 18.27
C ASP A 383 -28.44 2.64 18.67
N TRP A 384 -27.34 2.81 17.93
CA TRP A 384 -26.03 2.27 18.30
C TRP A 384 -25.31 3.04 19.40
N LEU A 385 -25.62 4.34 19.63
CA LEU A 385 -25.04 5.12 20.73
C LEU A 385 -25.47 4.59 22.12
N ARG A 386 -26.57 3.84 22.20
CA ARG A 386 -27.02 3.19 23.44
C ARG A 386 -26.25 1.94 23.80
N ARG A 387 -25.60 1.27 22.84
CA ARG A 387 -25.00 -0.06 23.08
C ARG A 387 -23.69 0.00 23.86
N ASP A 388 -22.96 1.13 23.82
CA ASP A 388 -21.69 1.27 24.55
C ASP A 388 -21.84 1.79 25.98
N CYS A 389 -22.86 2.60 26.28
CA CYS A 389 -23.12 3.04 27.65
C CYS A 389 -23.66 1.90 28.54
N ALA A 390 -24.41 0.95 27.96
CA ALA A 390 -24.96 -0.18 28.73
C ALA A 390 -23.91 -1.20 29.18
N ARG A 391 -22.78 -1.32 28.49
CA ARG A 391 -21.68 -2.23 28.90
C ARG A 391 -20.81 -1.67 30.02
N HIS A 392 -20.67 -0.35 30.12
CA HIS A 392 -19.90 0.27 31.21
C HIS A 392 -20.67 0.38 32.53
N ALA A 393 -22.02 0.42 32.50
CA ALA A 393 -22.83 0.46 33.72
C ALA A 393 -23.02 -0.92 34.37
N ALA A 394 -22.90 -2.01 33.62
CA ALA A 394 -23.15 -3.38 34.11
C ALA A 394 -21.96 -4.02 34.85
N LEU A 395 -20.74 -3.45 34.76
CA LEU A 395 -19.54 -3.99 35.41
C LEU A 395 -19.25 -3.38 36.80
N SER A 396 -20.05 -2.39 37.24
CA SER A 396 -19.82 -1.67 38.50
C SER A 396 -20.80 -2.05 39.62
N ALA A 397 -21.72 -2.99 39.39
CA ALA A 397 -22.85 -3.28 40.29
C ALA A 397 -22.96 -4.76 40.72
N GLN A 398 -21.85 -5.51 40.76
CA GLN A 398 -21.82 -6.89 41.29
C GLN A 398 -20.68 -7.12 42.29
N PHE A 399 -20.52 -6.24 43.29
CA PHE A 399 -19.84 -6.61 44.55
C PHE A 399 -20.40 -5.77 45.71
N GLN A 400 -21.57 -6.18 46.21
CA GLN A 400 -21.98 -5.88 47.58
C GLN A 400 -22.37 -7.19 48.26
N VAL A 401 -21.41 -7.71 49.03
CA VAL A 401 -21.60 -8.78 50.00
C VAL A 401 -22.46 -8.22 51.13
N ALA A 402 -23.63 -8.81 51.36
CA ALA A 402 -24.45 -8.56 52.55
C ALA A 402 -24.07 -9.54 53.68
N PRO A 403 -24.26 -9.17 54.96
CA PRO A 403 -23.52 -9.75 56.09
C PRO A 403 -24.14 -11.04 56.64
N THR A 404 -23.28 -11.75 57.38
CA THR A 404 -23.50 -12.98 58.15
C THR A 404 -24.72 -12.98 59.08
N ARG A 405 -25.41 -14.13 59.10
CA ARG A 405 -25.73 -14.88 60.32
C ARG A 405 -25.63 -16.37 60.06
#